data_AF-A0A0G2UWZ3-F1
#
_entry.id   AF-A0A0G2UWZ3-F1
#
_cell.length_a   1.000
_cell.length_b   1.000
_cell.length_c   1.000
_cell.angle_alpha   90.00
_cell.angle_beta   90.00
_cell.angle_gamma   90.00
#
_symmetry.space_group_name_H-M   'P 1'
#
loop_
_entity.id
_entity.type
_entity.pdbx_description
1 polymer ?
#
loop_
_entity_poly.entity_id
_entity_poly.type
_entity_poly.pdbx_seq_one_letter_code
_entity_poly.pdbx_strand_id
1 'polypeptide(L)'
;GGRGWEGFGSDPVLQGVAAAETIRGIQSNGVMATAKHYVMNEQEHFRQPFEWGISTALSSNIADRALHEVFVWPFAESIRADVASVMCAYQMVNNSHACENSKLPNGVLKDELGFQGFVQSDWLAQRSGVNSAISGLDMTDAW
;
A
#
# COMPACT_ATOMS: atom_id res chain seq x y z
N GLY A 1 3.50 -8.89 -11.86
CA GLY A 1 2.58 -10.03 -11.65
C GLY A 1 1.29 -9.89 -12.46
N GLY A 2 0.28 -10.71 -12.15
CA GLY A 2 -1.02 -10.78 -12.86
C GLY A 2 -1.86 -9.50 -12.83
N ARG A 3 -1.49 -8.53 -11.97
CA ARG A 3 -2.11 -7.20 -11.86
C ARG A 3 -1.20 -6.05 -12.29
N GLY A 4 -0.08 -6.35 -12.95
CA GLY A 4 0.84 -5.30 -13.43
C GLY A 4 0.21 -4.31 -14.41
N TRP A 5 -0.85 -4.73 -15.10
CA TRP A 5 -1.62 -3.90 -16.03
C TRP A 5 -2.53 -2.87 -15.36
N GLU A 6 -2.82 -3.00 -14.06
CA GLU A 6 -3.62 -2.01 -13.30
C GLU A 6 -2.79 -0.76 -12.95
N GLY A 7 -1.47 -0.87 -12.94
CA GLY A 7 -0.55 0.23 -12.71
C GLY A 7 -0.09 0.90 -14.00
N PHE A 8 1.05 1.60 -13.93
CA PHE A 8 1.55 2.46 -15.02
C PHE A 8 2.88 1.99 -15.63
N GLY A 9 3.28 0.73 -15.44
CA GLY A 9 4.55 0.17 -15.91
C GLY A 9 5.48 -0.22 -14.76
N SER A 10 6.80 -0.31 -15.00
CA SER A 10 7.78 -0.74 -13.99
C SER A 10 8.75 0.36 -13.53
N ASP A 11 8.75 1.51 -14.20
CA ASP A 11 9.63 2.63 -13.85
C ASP A 11 8.99 3.49 -12.74
N PRO A 12 9.70 3.74 -11.62
CA PRO A 12 9.12 4.43 -10.47
C PRO A 12 8.80 5.90 -10.76
N VAL A 13 9.54 6.56 -11.66
CA VAL A 13 9.28 7.96 -12.02
C VAL A 13 8.02 8.06 -12.87
N LEU A 14 7.89 7.21 -13.90
CA LEU A 14 6.69 7.11 -14.74
C LEU A 14 5.45 6.80 -13.90
N GLN A 15 5.55 5.84 -12.98
CA GLN A 15 4.46 5.51 -12.07
C GLN A 15 4.10 6.70 -11.17
N GLY A 16 5.09 7.40 -10.60
CA GLY A 16 4.86 8.55 -9.73
C GLY A 16 4.14 9.69 -10.43
N VAL A 17 4.59 10.06 -11.64
CA VAL A 17 3.93 11.12 -12.45
C VAL A 17 2.50 10.72 -12.80
N ALA A 18 2.30 9.49 -13.28
CA ALA A 18 0.97 9.02 -13.69
C ALA A 18 0.00 8.93 -12.50
N ALA A 19 0.47 8.46 -11.33
CA ALA A 19 -0.31 8.42 -10.11
C ALA A 19 -0.72 9.84 -9.67
N ALA A 20 0.21 10.78 -9.61
CA ALA A 20 -0.05 12.16 -9.19
C ALA A 20 -1.11 12.85 -10.07
N GLU A 21 -1.00 12.75 -11.39
CA GLU A 21 -1.98 13.34 -12.31
C GLU A 21 -3.36 12.67 -12.20
N THR A 22 -3.39 11.35 -12.02
CA THR A 22 -4.64 10.60 -11.83
C THR A 22 -5.32 11.01 -10.52
N ILE A 23 -4.58 11.12 -9.42
CA ILE A 23 -5.07 11.54 -8.11
C ILE A 23 -5.67 12.95 -8.19
N ARG A 24 -4.94 13.91 -8.79
CA ARG A 24 -5.43 15.28 -8.97
C ARG A 24 -6.73 15.32 -9.77
N GLY A 25 -6.81 14.55 -10.85
CA GLY A 25 -8.02 14.45 -11.67
C GLY A 25 -9.22 13.86 -10.92
N ILE A 26 -9.01 12.81 -10.13
CA ILE A 26 -10.08 12.22 -9.31
C ILE A 26 -10.55 13.23 -8.25
N GLN A 27 -9.62 13.82 -7.51
CA GLN A 27 -9.93 14.70 -6.37
C GLN A 27 -10.47 16.06 -6.78
N SER A 28 -10.10 16.59 -7.95
CA SER A 28 -10.71 17.82 -8.48
C SER A 28 -12.20 17.67 -8.77
N ASN A 29 -12.71 16.43 -8.87
CA ASN A 29 -14.13 16.13 -9.06
C ASN A 29 -14.86 15.84 -7.73
N GLY A 30 -14.24 16.13 -6.58
CA GLY A 30 -14.86 15.95 -5.27
C GLY A 30 -14.94 14.50 -4.80
N VAL A 31 -14.11 13.61 -5.36
CA VAL A 31 -14.03 12.19 -4.98
C VAL A 31 -12.66 11.91 -4.35
N MET A 32 -12.62 11.19 -3.22
CA MET A 32 -11.36 10.80 -2.60
C MET A 32 -10.64 9.73 -3.44
N ALA A 33 -9.38 9.97 -3.79
CA ALA A 33 -8.54 8.97 -4.45
C ALA A 33 -7.84 8.06 -3.43
N THR A 34 -7.54 6.82 -3.85
CA THR A 34 -6.86 5.82 -3.03
C THR A 34 -5.62 5.30 -3.75
N ALA A 35 -4.42 5.57 -3.23
CA ALA A 35 -3.19 4.97 -3.75
C ALA A 35 -3.05 3.52 -3.24
N LYS A 36 -2.82 2.56 -4.14
CA LYS A 36 -2.78 1.12 -3.81
C LYS A 36 -1.85 0.30 -4.69
N HIS A 37 -1.36 -0.87 -4.26
CA HIS A 37 -1.50 -1.45 -2.91
C HIS A 37 -0.19 -1.22 -2.16
N TYR A 38 -0.26 -0.61 -0.98
CA TYR A 38 0.91 -0.21 -0.18
C TYR A 38 1.35 -1.36 0.74
N VAL A 39 2.50 -2.00 0.54
CA VAL A 39 3.40 -1.97 -0.62
C VAL A 39 3.92 -3.39 -0.86
N MET A 40 4.53 -3.65 -2.02
CA MET A 40 5.15 -4.94 -2.40
C MET A 40 4.18 -6.08 -2.74
N ASN A 41 3.00 -5.78 -3.27
CA ASN A 41 2.07 -6.80 -3.77
C ASN A 41 2.35 -7.15 -5.26
N GLU A 42 3.56 -7.63 -5.54
CA GLU A 42 4.04 -7.77 -6.93
C GLU A 42 3.55 -9.03 -7.65
N GLN A 43 2.96 -9.98 -6.92
CA GLN A 43 2.45 -11.25 -7.45
C GLN A 43 1.14 -11.70 -6.79
N GLU A 44 0.30 -12.37 -7.58
CA GLU A 44 -0.99 -12.87 -7.11
C GLU A 44 -0.89 -14.17 -6.32
N HIS A 45 0.06 -15.03 -6.70
CA HIS A 45 0.21 -16.33 -6.06
C HIS A 45 0.62 -16.13 -4.61
N PHE A 46 -0.15 -16.72 -3.69
CA PHE A 46 0.07 -16.70 -2.24
C PHE A 46 -0.17 -15.35 -1.56
N ARG A 47 -0.84 -14.39 -2.21
CA ARG A 47 -1.15 -13.09 -1.59
C ARG A 47 -2.15 -13.22 -0.42
N GLN A 48 -3.04 -14.21 -0.45
CA GLN A 48 -3.97 -14.51 0.64
C GLN A 48 -3.90 -15.98 1.08
N PRO A 49 -3.95 -16.28 2.39
CA PRO A 49 -3.86 -17.65 2.88
C PRO A 49 -4.98 -18.56 2.37
N PHE A 50 -6.22 -18.08 2.43
CA PHE A 50 -7.41 -18.87 2.11
C PHE A 50 -7.54 -19.18 0.60
N GLU A 51 -6.98 -18.35 -0.27
CA GLU A 51 -6.99 -18.58 -1.73
C GLU A 51 -6.15 -19.82 -2.11
N TRP A 52 -5.18 -20.20 -1.26
CA TRP A 52 -4.16 -21.20 -1.60
C TRP A 52 -4.02 -22.33 -0.58
N GLY A 53 -4.87 -22.37 0.46
CA GLY A 53 -4.80 -23.41 1.49
C GLY A 53 -3.50 -23.37 2.31
N ILE A 54 -2.89 -22.21 2.45
CA ILE A 54 -1.64 -21.99 3.22
C ILE A 54 -1.96 -21.27 4.54
N SER A 55 -1.03 -21.33 5.51
CA SER A 55 -1.24 -20.76 6.84
C SER A 55 -1.15 -19.24 6.88
N THR A 56 -0.29 -18.66 6.04
CA THR A 56 0.02 -17.22 6.01
C THR A 56 0.24 -16.78 4.56
N ALA A 57 0.09 -15.48 4.30
CA ALA A 57 0.40 -14.92 2.98
C ALA A 57 1.92 -14.96 2.70
N LEU A 58 2.33 -14.78 1.46
CA LEU A 58 3.75 -14.62 1.13
C LEU A 58 4.37 -13.43 1.88
N SER A 59 5.69 -13.45 2.07
CA SER A 59 6.45 -12.28 2.51
C SER A 59 7.34 -11.74 1.39
N SER A 60 7.09 -10.50 0.99
CA SER A 60 7.97 -9.75 0.12
C SER A 60 9.12 -9.20 0.96
N ASN A 61 10.30 -9.80 0.83
CA ASN A 61 11.47 -9.41 1.61
C ASN A 61 12.33 -8.45 0.81
N ILE A 62 12.54 -7.25 1.35
CA ILE A 62 13.21 -6.16 0.63
C ILE A 62 14.09 -5.33 1.55
N ALA A 63 15.24 -4.89 1.01
CA ALA A 63 16.15 -3.97 1.68
C ALA A 63 15.64 -2.53 1.60
N ASP A 64 15.95 -1.75 2.63
CA ASP A 64 15.49 -0.38 2.82
C ASP A 64 15.75 0.53 1.59
N ARG A 65 16.94 0.45 0.99
CA ARG A 65 17.28 1.25 -0.19
C ARG A 65 16.35 0.96 -1.37
N ALA A 66 16.13 -0.32 -1.69
CA ALA A 66 15.27 -0.71 -2.82
C ALA A 66 13.80 -0.37 -2.55
N LEU A 67 13.37 -0.48 -1.30
CA LEU A 67 12.04 -0.04 -0.87
C LEU A 67 11.85 1.45 -1.20
N HIS A 68 12.79 2.32 -0.81
CA HIS A 68 12.70 3.77 -1.01
C HIS A 68 12.89 4.22 -2.46
N GLU A 69 13.92 3.71 -3.14
CA GLU A 69 14.28 4.17 -4.49
C GLU A 69 13.31 3.69 -5.57
N VAL A 70 12.58 2.58 -5.34
CA VAL A 70 11.73 1.95 -6.35
C VAL A 70 10.27 1.90 -5.93
N PHE A 71 9.95 1.19 -4.85
CA PHE A 71 8.55 0.81 -4.58
C PHE A 71 7.75 1.87 -3.81
N VAL A 72 8.41 2.66 -2.97
CA VAL A 72 7.80 3.75 -2.21
C VAL A 72 7.77 5.05 -3.00
N TRP A 73 8.68 5.23 -3.96
CA TRP A 73 8.77 6.46 -4.76
C TRP A 73 7.42 6.91 -5.37
N PRO A 74 6.61 6.05 -6.02
CA PRO A 74 5.31 6.45 -6.56
C PRO A 74 4.30 6.86 -5.48
N PHE A 75 4.39 6.29 -4.27
CA PHE A 75 3.55 6.69 -3.14
C PHE A 75 3.97 8.04 -2.56
N ALA A 76 5.27 8.36 -2.55
CA ALA A 76 5.75 9.69 -2.19
C ALA A 76 5.20 10.76 -3.14
N GLU A 77 5.16 10.48 -4.45
CA GLU A 77 4.51 11.38 -5.43
C GLU A 77 2.99 11.47 -5.23
N SER A 78 2.34 10.35 -4.89
CA SER A 78 0.91 10.32 -4.57
C SER A 78 0.57 11.22 -3.36
N ILE A 79 1.41 11.21 -2.32
CA ILE A 79 1.26 12.05 -1.13
C ILE A 79 1.52 13.52 -1.46
N ARG A 80 2.55 13.83 -2.27
CA ARG A 80 2.80 15.20 -2.78
C ARG A 80 1.64 15.71 -3.65
N ALA A 81 0.87 14.82 -4.25
CA ALA A 81 -0.36 15.11 -4.98
C ALA A 81 -1.62 15.14 -4.08
N ASP A 82 -1.43 15.10 -2.76
CA ASP A 82 -2.46 15.21 -1.73
C ASP A 82 -3.50 14.08 -1.76
N VAL A 83 -3.06 12.84 -2.02
CA VAL A 83 -3.96 11.67 -2.03
C VAL A 83 -4.72 11.53 -0.70
N ALA A 84 -6.02 11.29 -0.78
CA ALA A 84 -6.89 11.22 0.39
C ALA A 84 -6.73 9.93 1.20
N SER A 85 -6.52 8.79 0.53
CA SER A 85 -6.32 7.51 1.21
C SER A 85 -5.22 6.63 0.59
N VAL A 86 -4.68 5.73 1.40
CA VAL A 86 -3.74 4.69 0.97
C VAL A 86 -4.30 3.33 1.38
N MET A 87 -4.30 2.37 0.47
CA MET A 87 -4.76 1.01 0.76
C MET A 87 -3.56 0.09 1.04
N CYS A 88 -3.45 -0.45 2.24
CA CYS A 88 -2.41 -1.42 2.58
C CYS A 88 -2.70 -2.79 1.96
N ALA A 89 -1.64 -3.53 1.62
CA ALA A 89 -1.73 -4.74 0.81
C ALA A 89 -2.02 -6.03 1.62
N TYR A 90 -2.31 -7.13 0.91
CA TYR A 90 -2.61 -8.44 1.52
C TYR A 90 -1.41 -9.13 2.18
N GLN A 91 -0.30 -9.13 1.46
CA GLN A 91 0.89 -9.91 1.79
C GLN A 91 1.67 -9.31 2.97
N MET A 92 2.64 -10.08 3.45
CA MET A 92 3.63 -9.59 4.40
C MET A 92 4.76 -8.86 3.69
N VAL A 93 5.39 -7.94 4.40
CA VAL A 93 6.68 -7.35 4.03
C VAL A 93 7.64 -7.61 5.19
N ASN A 94 8.78 -8.24 4.90
CA ASN A 94 9.73 -8.67 5.94
C ASN A 94 9.06 -9.42 7.12
N ASN A 95 8.12 -10.32 6.81
CA ASN A 95 7.34 -11.18 7.73
C ASN A 95 6.36 -10.47 8.67
N SER A 96 5.95 -9.25 8.35
CA SER A 96 4.83 -8.57 9.01
C SER A 96 3.79 -8.15 7.97
N HIS A 97 2.52 -8.47 8.20
CA HIS A 97 1.41 -8.14 7.29
C HIS A 97 1.35 -6.64 7.00
N ALA A 98 1.23 -6.24 5.73
CA ALA A 98 1.37 -4.84 5.33
C ALA A 98 0.41 -3.90 6.08
N CYS A 99 -0.81 -4.35 6.39
CA CYS A 99 -1.80 -3.58 7.17
C CYS A 99 -1.54 -3.50 8.69
N GLU A 100 -0.50 -4.16 9.20
CA GLU A 100 -0.10 -4.09 10.62
C GLU A 100 1.42 -4.01 10.81
N ASN A 101 2.15 -3.66 9.74
CA ASN A 101 3.59 -3.52 9.74
C ASN A 101 3.98 -2.09 10.12
N SER A 102 4.20 -1.83 11.41
CA SER A 102 4.46 -0.46 11.92
C SER A 102 5.58 0.31 11.22
N LYS A 103 6.61 -0.35 10.65
CA LYS A 103 7.64 0.35 9.86
C LYS A 103 7.05 0.95 8.58
N LEU A 104 6.02 0.34 7.99
CA LEU A 104 5.40 0.80 6.76
C LEU A 104 4.37 1.93 6.99
N PRO A 105 3.15 1.74 7.58
CA PRO A 105 2.23 2.86 7.75
C PRO A 105 2.73 3.94 8.72
N ASN A 106 3.30 3.59 9.88
CA ASN A 106 3.78 4.62 10.80
C ASN A 106 5.12 5.19 10.33
N GLY A 107 6.15 4.35 10.21
CA GLY A 107 7.51 4.82 9.93
C GLY A 107 7.66 5.49 8.56
N VAL A 108 7.44 4.75 7.47
CA VAL A 108 7.69 5.28 6.11
C VAL A 108 6.55 6.19 5.66
N LEU A 109 5.30 5.75 5.76
CA LEU A 109 4.18 6.49 5.16
C LEU A 109 3.80 7.74 5.96
N LYS A 110 3.55 7.62 7.26
CA LYS A 110 3.07 8.73 8.11
C LYS A 110 4.22 9.62 8.59
N ASP A 111 5.29 9.05 9.14
CA ASP A 111 6.38 9.82 9.75
C ASP A 111 7.36 10.37 8.70
N GLU A 112 7.91 9.52 7.81
CA GLU A 112 8.93 9.93 6.84
C GLU A 112 8.34 10.71 5.65
N LEU A 113 7.23 10.25 5.07
CA LEU A 113 6.58 10.91 3.93
C LEU A 113 5.51 11.94 4.33
N GLY A 114 5.11 12.00 5.59
CA GLY A 114 4.17 13.00 6.09
C GLY A 114 2.72 12.81 5.63
N PHE A 115 2.29 11.58 5.33
CA PHE A 115 0.91 11.32 4.87
C PHE A 115 -0.14 11.74 5.91
N GLN A 116 -1.07 12.62 5.50
CA GLN A 116 -2.11 13.20 6.37
C GLN A 116 -3.50 12.57 6.19
N GLY A 117 -3.67 11.70 5.19
CA GLY A 117 -4.92 10.99 4.94
C GLY A 117 -5.12 9.79 5.88
N PHE A 118 -5.93 8.84 5.44
CA PHE A 118 -6.19 7.60 6.20
C PHE A 118 -5.73 6.35 5.44
N VAL A 119 -5.31 5.34 6.19
CA VAL A 119 -4.92 4.02 5.67
C VAL A 119 -6.10 3.06 5.80
N GLN A 120 -6.57 2.54 4.67
CA GLN A 120 -7.59 1.48 4.63
C GLN A 120 -6.95 0.13 4.34
N SER A 121 -7.56 -0.95 4.83
CA SER A 121 -7.14 -2.29 4.42
C SER A 121 -7.56 -2.61 2.99
N ASP A 122 -6.78 -3.39 2.25
CA ASP A 122 -7.38 -4.16 1.17
C ASP A 122 -8.44 -5.11 1.76
N TRP A 123 -9.38 -5.58 0.95
CA TRP A 123 -10.58 -6.28 1.41
C TRP A 123 -10.23 -7.57 2.16
N LEU A 124 -10.50 -7.65 3.47
CA LEU A 124 -10.08 -8.77 4.34
C LEU A 124 -8.56 -8.86 4.60
N ALA A 125 -7.80 -7.79 4.37
CA ALA A 125 -6.36 -7.76 4.62
C ALA A 125 -6.00 -7.48 6.08
N GLN A 126 -6.91 -6.95 6.90
CA GLN A 126 -6.68 -6.79 8.34
C GLN A 126 -6.55 -8.16 9.03
N ARG A 127 -5.55 -8.30 9.90
CA ARG A 127 -5.25 -9.57 10.61
C ARG A 127 -5.42 -9.49 12.12
N SER A 128 -5.56 -8.29 12.69
CA SER A 128 -5.77 -8.11 14.12
C SER A 128 -6.54 -6.82 14.42
N GLY A 129 -7.12 -6.72 15.61
CA GLY A 129 -7.77 -5.47 16.06
C GLY A 129 -6.73 -4.45 16.53
N VAL A 130 -6.17 -4.69 17.73
CA VAL A 130 -5.25 -3.76 18.40
C VAL A 130 -3.98 -3.55 17.60
N ASN A 131 -3.32 -4.60 17.11
CA ASN A 131 -2.01 -4.45 16.46
C ASN A 131 -2.13 -3.68 15.13
N SER A 132 -3.15 -3.96 14.31
CA SER A 132 -3.37 -3.18 13.09
C SER A 132 -3.61 -1.69 13.39
N ALA A 133 -4.43 -1.37 14.41
CA ALA A 133 -4.70 0.01 14.79
C ALA A 133 -3.45 0.76 15.27
N ILE A 134 -2.67 0.18 16.19
CA ILE A 134 -1.43 0.82 16.69
C ILE A 134 -0.31 0.87 15.65
N SER A 135 -0.33 -0.03 14.66
CA SER A 135 0.61 -0.04 13.53
C SER A 135 0.22 0.91 12.40
N GLY A 136 -0.88 1.65 12.53
CA GLY A 136 -1.23 2.75 11.65
C GLY A 136 -2.38 2.51 10.68
N LEU A 137 -3.18 1.44 10.84
CA LEU A 137 -4.42 1.25 10.11
C LEU A 137 -5.52 2.16 10.67
N ASP A 138 -6.27 2.83 9.78
CA ASP A 138 -7.31 3.79 10.16
C ASP A 138 -8.72 3.34 9.76
N MET A 139 -8.85 2.48 8.74
CA MET A 139 -10.12 1.96 8.24
C MET A 139 -10.06 0.46 7.93
N THR A 140 -11.05 -0.26 8.44
CA THR A 140 -11.27 -1.68 8.16
C THR A 140 -12.25 -1.85 7.01
N ASP A 141 -11.77 -2.48 5.94
CA ASP A 141 -12.57 -2.86 4.79
C ASP A 141 -12.88 -4.36 4.88
N ALA A 142 -14.07 -4.66 5.41
CA ALA A 142 -14.62 -6.00 5.60
C ALA A 142 -16.15 -5.98 5.39
N TRP A 143 -16.73 -7.16 5.21
CA TRP A 143 -18.19 -7.36 5.07
C TRP A 143 -18.98 -6.92 6.30
#